data_AF-A0A6A6LV33-F1
#
_entry.id   AF-A0A6A6LV33-F1
#
_cell.length_a   1.000
_cell.length_b   1.000
_cell.length_c   1.000
_cell.angle_alpha   90.00
_cell.angle_beta   90.00
_cell.angle_gamma   90.00
#
_symmetry.space_group_name_H-M   'P 1'
#
loop_
_entity.id
_entity.type
_entity.pdbx_description
1 polymer ?
#
loop_
_entity_poly.entity_id
_entity_poly.type
_entity_poly.pdbx_seq_one_letter_code
_entity_poly.pdbx_strand_id
1 'polypeptide(L)'
;MMSRSYTNLLDLASGNFPVLSQPREKKRLPRVMTVPGVISELDDDQANSVSSDVPSSVVQDRIIIVANQLPVKAKRRPDNKGWSFSWDEDSLLLQLKDGLPEDMEVIYVGSLRVEVDLSEQDDVSQLLLDRFKCVPAFLPPDILSKFYHGFCKQHLWPLFHYMLPFSVNHGGRFDRSLWEAYVAANKIFSQRVIEVINPEDDYVWIHDYHLMVLPTFLRRRFNRLRMGFFLHSPFPSSEIYRTLPVREEILKALLNSDLIGFHTFDYARHFLSCCSRMLGLEYQSKRGYIGLEYYGRTVGIKIMPVGIHMGQIESVLKLADKEWRVGELKQQFEGRTVLLGVDDMDIFKGVNLKLLAMEQMLKQHPKWQGRAVLVQIANPARGKGKDLEEIQAEIQASCKRINETFGQPGYEPVVFIDKPVSLSERAAYYTIAECVVVAAVRDGMNLTPYDIVCRQGVSGPESSSESSGPRKSMLVVSEFIGCSPSLSGAIRSIPGTLKQLQRQ
;
A
#
# COMPACT_ATOMS: atom_id res chain seq x y z
N MET A 1 -18.46 30.57 7.42
CA MET A 1 -18.82 29.71 8.58
C MET A 1 -17.88 28.51 8.59
N MET A 2 -16.97 28.43 9.56
CA MET A 2 -16.12 27.23 9.76
C MET A 2 -17.02 26.06 10.17
N SER A 3 -17.09 25.01 9.36
CA SER A 3 -17.93 23.84 9.65
C SER A 3 -17.52 23.15 10.96
N ARG A 4 -18.51 22.75 11.78
CA ARG A 4 -18.32 22.02 13.06
C ARG A 4 -17.44 20.75 12.91
N SER A 5 -17.27 20.22 11.70
CA SER A 5 -16.38 19.08 11.41
C SER A 5 -14.89 19.42 11.56
N TYR A 6 -14.47 20.65 11.28
CA TYR A 6 -13.07 21.08 11.39
C TYR A 6 -12.61 21.26 12.84
N THR A 7 -13.54 21.60 13.73
CA THR A 7 -13.27 21.82 15.16
C THR A 7 -13.01 20.49 15.87
N ASN A 8 -13.86 19.48 15.60
CA ASN A 8 -13.83 18.20 16.30
C ASN A 8 -12.52 17.40 16.09
N LEU A 9 -11.95 17.39 14.87
CA LEU A 9 -10.70 16.66 14.60
C LEU A 9 -9.48 17.29 15.30
N LEU A 10 -9.43 18.61 15.46
CA LEU A 10 -8.35 19.25 16.20
C LEU A 10 -8.51 19.15 17.70
N ASP A 11 -9.75 19.20 18.22
CA ASP A 11 -10.00 18.97 19.64
C ASP A 11 -9.53 17.56 20.03
N LEU A 12 -9.83 16.56 19.18
CA LEU A 12 -9.30 15.20 19.31
C LEU A 12 -7.78 15.13 19.20
N ALA A 13 -7.18 15.88 18.27
CA ALA A 13 -5.73 15.88 18.06
C ALA A 13 -4.93 16.73 19.07
N SER A 14 -5.61 17.46 19.96
CA SER A 14 -4.97 18.39 20.92
C SER A 14 -5.09 17.92 22.37
N GLY A 15 -5.79 16.80 22.64
CA GLY A 15 -5.85 16.18 23.96
C GLY A 15 -6.47 17.06 25.07
N ASN A 16 -7.19 18.14 24.72
CA ASN A 16 -7.75 19.06 25.70
C ASN A 16 -9.05 18.51 26.29
N PHE A 17 -8.94 17.77 27.40
CA PHE A 17 -10.02 17.59 28.35
C PHE A 17 -9.74 18.36 29.65
N PRO A 18 -10.78 18.88 30.34
CA PRO A 18 -10.59 19.59 31.60
C PRO A 18 -10.20 18.60 32.72
N VAL A 19 -9.14 18.96 33.44
CA VAL A 19 -8.79 18.57 34.81
C VAL A 19 -8.13 17.19 35.01
N LEU A 20 -6.80 17.18 35.09
CA LEU A 20 -6.06 16.88 36.32
C LEU A 20 -4.60 17.35 36.17
N SER A 21 -4.02 17.75 37.29
CA SER A 21 -3.00 18.79 37.45
C SER A 21 -1.53 18.34 37.41
N GLN A 22 -0.67 19.25 36.90
CA GLN A 22 0.80 19.44 37.10
C GLN A 22 1.80 18.75 36.13
N PRO A 23 3.05 19.27 36.01
CA PRO A 23 3.50 20.65 35.97
C PRO A 23 4.36 20.98 34.71
N ARG A 24 4.51 22.28 34.46
CA ARG A 24 5.17 22.91 33.29
C ARG A 24 6.61 22.45 33.05
N GLU A 25 6.89 21.94 31.85
CA GLU A 25 8.25 21.86 31.29
C GLU A 25 8.55 23.02 30.32
N LYS A 26 9.81 23.49 30.38
CA LYS A 26 10.34 24.65 29.67
C LYS A 26 10.45 24.38 28.17
N LYS A 27 9.76 25.20 27.37
CA LYS A 27 9.92 25.24 25.91
C LYS A 27 11.32 25.74 25.53
N ARG A 28 12.09 24.92 24.82
CA ARG A 28 13.21 25.39 23.98
C ARG A 28 12.67 25.58 22.56
N LEU A 29 12.83 26.79 22.04
CA LEU A 29 12.47 27.16 20.66
C LEU A 29 13.55 26.63 19.69
N PRO A 30 13.19 26.00 18.57
CA PRO A 30 14.14 25.75 17.49
C PRO A 30 14.43 27.04 16.72
N ARG A 31 15.68 27.20 16.30
CA ARG A 31 16.19 28.36 15.55
C ARG A 31 15.55 28.41 14.15
N VAL A 32 14.87 29.52 13.88
CA VAL A 32 14.37 29.90 12.56
C VAL A 32 15.56 30.35 11.71
N MET A 33 15.72 29.74 10.52
CA MET A 33 16.55 30.31 9.45
C MET A 33 15.80 31.51 8.87
N THR A 34 16.22 32.71 9.23
CA THR A 34 15.69 33.96 8.70
C THR A 34 16.24 34.23 7.31
N VAL A 35 15.34 34.39 6.34
CA VAL A 35 15.58 35.02 5.04
C VAL A 35 15.88 36.52 5.27
N PRO A 36 16.91 37.13 4.66
CA PRO A 36 17.15 38.56 4.80
C PRO A 36 16.29 39.40 3.85
N GLY A 37 15.68 40.46 4.38
CA GLY A 37 15.43 41.69 3.61
C GLY A 37 14.02 42.28 3.68
N VAL A 38 13.75 43.15 4.65
CA VAL A 38 12.82 44.28 4.51
C VAL A 38 13.49 45.50 5.14
N ILE A 39 13.80 46.54 4.36
CA ILE A 39 13.94 47.91 4.86
C ILE A 39 13.32 48.90 3.84
N SER A 40 12.29 49.57 4.36
CA SER A 40 11.73 50.91 4.13
C SER A 40 11.44 51.47 2.73
N GLU A 41 10.19 51.92 2.61
CA GLU A 41 9.69 52.98 1.72
C GLU A 41 10.51 54.28 1.86
N LEU A 42 11.01 54.80 0.74
CA LEU A 42 11.19 56.23 0.46
C LEU A 42 11.07 56.43 -1.06
N ASP A 43 10.16 57.33 -1.46
CA ASP A 43 10.03 57.88 -2.81
C ASP A 43 11.35 58.50 -3.29
N ASP A 44 11.80 58.17 -4.52
CA ASP A 44 12.21 59.20 -5.47
C ASP A 44 12.29 58.64 -6.91
N ASP A 45 11.80 59.44 -7.84
CA ASP A 45 11.80 59.22 -9.29
C ASP A 45 13.23 59.31 -9.85
N GLN A 46 13.73 58.26 -10.52
CA GLN A 46 14.42 58.36 -11.82
C GLN A 46 14.93 57.01 -12.33
N ALA A 47 14.67 56.80 -13.62
CA ALA A 47 15.02 55.64 -14.40
C ALA A 47 16.54 55.36 -14.49
N ASN A 48 16.91 54.08 -14.38
CA ASN A 48 17.81 53.43 -15.33
C ASN A 48 17.69 51.91 -15.20
N SER A 49 17.26 51.28 -16.30
CA SER A 49 17.14 49.85 -16.47
C SER A 49 18.52 49.19 -16.45
N VAL A 50 18.79 48.36 -15.45
CA VAL A 50 19.89 47.40 -15.46
C VAL A 50 19.24 46.01 -15.45
N SER A 51 19.21 45.38 -16.62
CA SER A 51 18.77 43.99 -16.77
C SER A 51 19.72 43.08 -16.00
N SER A 52 19.28 42.58 -14.86
CA SER A 52 19.93 41.46 -14.21
C SER A 52 19.57 40.18 -14.99
N ASP A 53 20.44 39.77 -15.89
CA ASP A 53 20.43 38.43 -16.50
C ASP A 53 20.85 37.37 -15.46
N VAL A 54 20.03 37.21 -14.42
CA VAL A 54 20.03 35.98 -13.63
C VAL A 54 19.02 35.07 -14.33
N PRO A 55 19.42 33.91 -14.89
CA PRO A 55 18.44 32.99 -15.41
C PRO A 55 17.52 32.63 -14.25
N SER A 56 16.26 33.04 -14.34
CA SER A 56 15.17 32.56 -13.50
C SER A 56 15.32 31.05 -13.45
N SER A 57 15.63 30.51 -12.26
CA SER A 57 15.67 29.08 -12.04
C SER A 57 14.40 28.50 -12.64
N VAL A 58 14.56 27.62 -13.64
CA VAL A 58 13.44 26.96 -14.29
C VAL A 58 12.54 26.43 -13.17
N VAL A 59 11.30 26.91 -13.11
CA VAL A 59 10.34 26.51 -12.06
C VAL A 59 10.13 25.02 -12.24
N GLN A 60 10.83 24.24 -11.43
CA GLN A 60 10.77 22.79 -11.46
C GLN A 60 9.50 22.38 -10.72
N ASP A 61 8.55 21.78 -11.43
CA ASP A 61 7.35 21.26 -10.80
C ASP A 61 7.74 20.22 -9.74
N ARG A 62 7.12 20.30 -8.57
CA ARG A 62 7.46 19.46 -7.43
C ARG A 62 6.21 18.76 -6.87
N ILE A 63 6.38 17.48 -6.55
CA ILE A 63 5.35 16.66 -5.93
C ILE A 63 5.82 16.06 -4.62
N ILE A 64 4.97 16.15 -3.61
CA ILE A 64 5.16 15.54 -2.31
C ILE A 64 4.27 14.30 -2.22
N ILE A 65 4.89 13.14 -2.26
CA ILE A 65 4.22 11.85 -2.08
C ILE A 65 4.18 11.54 -0.58
N VAL A 66 2.98 11.42 -0.02
CA VAL A 66 2.77 11.15 1.40
C VAL A 66 2.15 9.77 1.57
N ALA A 67 2.85 8.87 2.25
CA ALA A 67 2.38 7.51 2.51
C ALA A 67 2.74 7.07 3.92
N ASN A 68 2.14 5.98 4.41
CA ASN A 68 2.41 5.49 5.76
C ASN A 68 3.91 5.20 5.99
N GLN A 69 4.61 4.66 4.99
CA GLN A 69 6.02 4.28 5.08
C GLN A 69 6.83 4.93 3.96
N LEU A 70 8.04 5.35 4.27
CA LEU A 70 9.00 5.80 3.27
C LEU A 70 9.46 4.63 2.40
N PRO A 71 9.79 4.87 1.11
CA PRO A 71 10.36 3.87 0.22
C PRO A 71 11.85 3.58 0.49
N VAL A 72 12.27 3.54 1.76
CA VAL A 72 13.66 3.28 2.16
C VAL A 72 13.75 2.14 3.16
N LYS A 73 14.78 1.30 3.01
CA LYS A 73 15.19 0.29 3.99
C LYS A 73 16.15 0.96 4.97
N ALA A 74 15.81 0.95 6.25
CA ALA A 74 16.64 1.48 7.32
C ALA A 74 17.14 0.33 8.21
N LYS A 75 18.44 0.32 8.52
CA LYS A 75 19.06 -0.66 9.42
C LYS A 75 20.04 0.04 10.36
N ARG A 76 20.01 -0.30 11.64
CA ARG A 76 21.06 0.10 12.58
C ARG A 76 22.37 -0.54 12.14
N ARG A 77 23.47 0.23 12.15
CA ARG A 77 24.78 -0.32 11.80
C ARG A 77 25.26 -1.30 12.87
N PRO A 78 26.03 -2.35 12.51
CA PRO A 78 26.53 -3.33 13.47
C PRO A 78 27.40 -2.74 14.58
N ASP A 79 28.04 -1.60 14.33
CA ASP A 79 28.85 -0.86 15.31
C ASP A 79 28.02 -0.03 16.30
N ASN A 80 26.68 -0.06 16.18
CA ASN A 80 25.70 0.76 16.89
C ASN A 80 25.90 2.28 16.74
N LYS A 81 26.79 2.73 15.86
CA LYS A 81 27.12 4.14 15.61
C LYS A 81 26.40 4.65 14.36
N GLY A 82 25.07 4.71 14.47
CA GLY A 82 24.19 5.30 13.46
C GLY A 82 23.53 4.30 12.51
N TRP A 83 23.12 4.80 11.35
CA TRP A 83 22.16 4.15 10.47
C TRP A 83 22.71 3.89 9.07
N SER A 84 22.22 2.82 8.45
CA SER A 84 22.40 2.51 7.03
C SER A 84 21.05 2.59 6.34
N PHE A 85 21.00 3.31 5.22
CA PHE A 85 19.81 3.51 4.42
C PHE A 85 20.07 3.11 2.98
N SER A 86 19.11 2.44 2.37
CA SER A 86 19.07 2.17 0.93
C SER A 86 17.64 2.32 0.43
N TRP A 87 17.45 2.52 -0.87
CA TRP A 87 16.13 2.46 -1.47
C TRP A 87 15.48 1.08 -1.26
N ASP A 88 14.18 1.06 -1.05
CA ASP A 88 13.36 -0.15 -1.15
C ASP A 88 12.90 -0.30 -2.60
N GLU A 89 13.71 -0.98 -3.42
CA GLU A 89 13.40 -1.23 -4.84
C GLU A 89 12.07 -1.97 -5.05
N ASP A 90 11.60 -2.71 -4.04
CA ASP A 90 10.32 -3.43 -4.06
C ASP A 90 9.12 -2.50 -3.76
N SER A 91 9.37 -1.23 -3.41
CA SER A 91 8.34 -0.26 -3.06
C SER A 91 7.67 0.30 -4.31
N LEU A 92 6.36 0.07 -4.42
CA LEU A 92 5.52 0.70 -5.46
C LEU A 92 5.56 2.23 -5.39
N LEU A 93 5.82 2.81 -4.22
CA LEU A 93 5.95 4.26 -4.08
C LEU A 93 7.23 4.78 -4.75
N LEU A 94 8.31 3.99 -4.72
CA LEU A 94 9.53 4.34 -5.43
C LEU A 94 9.31 4.24 -6.95
N GLN A 95 8.73 3.14 -7.39
CA GLN A 95 8.42 2.86 -8.80
C GLN A 95 7.45 3.88 -9.40
N LEU A 96 6.59 4.48 -8.57
CA LEU A 96 5.67 5.54 -8.99
C LEU A 96 6.40 6.74 -9.59
N LYS A 97 7.62 7.02 -9.12
CA LYS A 97 8.47 8.11 -9.64
C LYS A 97 8.66 8.01 -11.15
N ASP A 98 8.85 6.80 -11.66
CA ASP A 98 9.15 6.57 -13.08
C ASP A 98 7.93 6.82 -13.98
N GLY A 99 6.73 6.98 -13.40
CA GLY A 99 5.52 7.43 -14.10
C GLY A 99 5.31 8.94 -14.10
N LEU A 100 6.19 9.71 -13.45
CA LEU A 100 6.14 11.18 -13.40
C LEU A 100 7.07 11.80 -14.46
N PRO A 101 6.89 13.09 -14.82
CA PRO A 101 7.82 13.79 -15.71
C PRO A 101 9.26 13.73 -15.18
N GLU A 102 10.24 13.55 -16.07
CA GLU A 102 11.66 13.37 -15.70
C GLU A 102 12.23 14.57 -14.93
N ASP A 103 11.72 15.76 -15.20
CA ASP A 103 12.08 17.01 -14.56
C ASP A 103 11.29 17.28 -13.27
N MET A 104 10.32 16.47 -12.88
CA MET A 104 9.57 16.68 -11.65
C MET A 104 10.39 16.30 -10.41
N GLU A 105 10.58 17.24 -9.47
CA GLU A 105 11.20 16.91 -8.18
C GLU A 105 10.20 16.13 -7.32
N VAL A 106 10.63 14.99 -6.77
CA VAL A 106 9.80 14.14 -5.92
C VAL A 106 10.36 14.11 -4.50
N ILE A 107 9.52 14.51 -3.54
CA ILE A 107 9.80 14.42 -2.10
C ILE A 107 8.86 13.39 -1.49
N TYR A 108 9.39 12.51 -0.64
CA TYR A 108 8.60 11.52 0.08
C TYR A 108 8.42 11.89 1.54
N VAL A 109 7.22 11.79 2.06
CA VAL A 109 6.91 11.94 3.49
C VAL A 109 6.31 10.63 4.01
N GLY A 110 6.91 10.05 5.04
CA GLY A 110 6.59 8.69 5.49
C GLY A 110 7.19 8.31 6.83
N SER A 111 6.68 7.29 7.51
CA SER A 111 7.37 6.72 8.68
C SER A 111 8.45 5.72 8.26
N LEU A 112 9.43 5.48 9.13
CA LEU A 112 10.41 4.40 8.98
C LEU A 112 9.85 3.10 9.59
N ARG A 113 10.31 1.95 9.08
CA ARG A 113 9.97 0.62 9.63
C ARG A 113 10.77 0.26 10.89
N VAL A 114 11.55 1.20 11.42
CA VAL A 114 12.44 1.05 12.57
C VAL A 114 12.19 2.19 13.55
N GLU A 115 12.41 1.92 14.83
CA GLU A 115 12.38 2.94 15.87
C GLU A 115 13.71 3.70 15.88
N VAL A 116 13.64 5.03 15.90
CA VAL A 116 14.80 5.91 15.95
C VAL A 116 14.72 6.73 17.22
N ASP A 117 15.78 6.65 18.03
CA ASP A 117 15.88 7.36 19.30
C ASP A 117 15.76 8.87 19.10
N LEU A 118 15.09 9.57 20.02
CA LEU A 118 14.83 11.01 19.93
C LEU A 118 16.11 11.83 19.69
N SER A 119 17.25 11.43 20.27
CA SER A 119 18.53 12.12 20.09
C SER A 119 19.13 11.98 18.69
N GLU A 120 18.69 11.00 17.90
CA GLU A 120 19.20 10.72 16.55
C GLU A 120 18.25 11.20 15.44
N GLN A 121 17.04 11.65 15.80
CA GLN A 121 15.99 11.97 14.81
C GLN A 121 16.35 13.12 13.88
N ASP A 122 17.04 14.16 14.39
CA ASP A 122 17.46 15.30 13.57
C ASP A 122 18.52 14.87 12.53
N ASP A 123 19.55 14.13 12.96
CA ASP A 123 20.60 13.61 12.09
C ASP A 123 20.04 12.66 11.02
N VAL A 124 19.12 11.77 11.41
CA VAL A 124 18.44 10.87 10.48
C VAL A 124 17.58 11.64 9.49
N SER A 125 16.85 12.66 9.93
CA SER A 125 16.01 13.49 9.06
C SER A 125 16.84 14.23 8.01
N GLN A 126 17.95 14.84 8.44
CA GLN A 126 18.83 15.57 7.53
C GLN A 126 19.46 14.62 6.51
N LEU A 127 19.96 13.46 6.94
CA LEU A 127 20.53 12.47 6.02
C LEU A 127 19.51 11.96 4.99
N LEU A 128 18.29 11.64 5.43
CA LEU A 128 17.23 11.16 4.55
C LEU A 128 16.77 12.24 3.56
N LEU A 129 16.69 13.49 3.98
CA LEU A 129 16.33 14.60 3.09
C LEU A 129 17.42 14.82 2.03
N ASP A 130 18.67 14.91 2.46
CA ASP A 130 19.80 15.23 1.57
C ASP A 130 20.08 14.12 0.55
N ARG A 131 20.01 12.85 0.96
CA ARG A 131 20.39 11.71 0.12
C ARG A 131 19.22 11.05 -0.62
N PHE A 132 18.03 11.09 -0.03
CA PHE A 132 16.86 10.34 -0.51
C PHE A 132 15.64 11.23 -0.76
N LYS A 133 15.72 12.55 -0.52
CA LYS A 133 14.55 13.45 -0.61
C LYS A 133 13.37 12.91 0.22
N CYS A 134 13.69 12.28 1.36
CA CYS A 134 12.73 11.64 2.25
C CYS A 134 12.65 12.41 3.57
N VAL A 135 11.42 12.69 4.01
CA VAL A 135 11.12 13.36 5.28
C VAL A 135 10.47 12.33 6.22
N PRO A 136 11.17 11.89 7.27
CA PRO A 136 10.63 10.90 8.20
C PRO A 136 9.56 11.50 9.13
N ALA A 137 8.43 10.81 9.24
CA ALA A 137 7.43 11.02 10.28
C ALA A 137 7.70 10.04 11.42
N PHE A 138 8.39 10.50 12.48
CA PHE A 138 8.60 9.71 13.68
C PHE A 138 7.31 9.64 14.51
N LEU A 139 6.73 8.46 14.58
CA LEU A 139 5.53 8.20 15.37
C LEU A 139 5.96 7.62 16.74
N PRO A 140 5.52 8.21 17.86
CA PRO A 140 5.75 7.62 19.18
C PRO A 140 5.22 6.18 19.24
N PRO A 141 5.89 5.24 19.94
CA PRO A 141 5.52 3.82 19.91
C PRO A 141 4.06 3.52 20.31
N ASP A 142 3.52 4.20 21.33
CA ASP A 142 2.12 4.05 21.73
C ASP A 142 1.15 4.52 20.63
N ILE A 143 1.45 5.66 20.00
CA ILE A 143 0.66 6.18 18.87
C ILE A 143 0.76 5.20 17.71
N LEU A 144 1.96 4.78 17.32
CA LEU A 144 2.18 3.83 16.22
C LEU A 144 1.38 2.55 16.43
N SER A 145 1.43 1.97 17.62
CA SER A 145 0.69 0.75 17.94
C SER A 145 -0.82 0.93 17.77
N LYS A 146 -1.40 1.96 18.39
CA LYS A 146 -2.85 2.23 18.33
C LYS A 146 -3.32 2.67 16.94
N PHE A 147 -2.54 3.50 16.26
CA PHE A 147 -2.80 3.97 14.89
C PHE A 147 -2.72 2.83 13.87
N TYR A 148 -1.58 2.15 13.82
CA TYR A 148 -1.27 1.20 12.75
C TYR A 148 -1.84 -0.18 13.05
N HIS A 149 -1.50 -0.77 14.19
CA HIS A 149 -2.00 -2.11 14.53
C HIS A 149 -3.47 -2.07 14.94
N GLY A 150 -3.87 -1.11 15.78
CA GLY A 150 -5.26 -0.96 16.20
C GLY A 150 -6.17 -0.44 15.08
N PHE A 151 -6.18 0.86 14.82
CA PHE A 151 -7.16 1.47 13.93
C PHE A 151 -7.01 1.00 12.47
N CYS A 152 -5.80 1.03 11.92
CA CYS A 152 -5.58 0.68 10.52
C CYS A 152 -5.77 -0.82 10.26
N LYS A 153 -5.11 -1.70 11.03
CA LYS A 153 -5.11 -3.15 10.76
C LYS A 153 -6.22 -3.94 11.43
N GLN A 154 -6.73 -3.54 12.60
CA GLN A 154 -7.85 -4.25 13.26
C GLN A 154 -9.22 -3.68 12.91
N HIS A 155 -9.34 -2.41 12.50
CA HIS A 155 -10.64 -1.81 12.15
C HIS A 155 -10.80 -1.50 10.66
N LEU A 156 -9.96 -0.63 10.09
CA LEU A 156 -10.13 -0.19 8.69
C LEU A 156 -9.92 -1.34 7.70
N TRP A 157 -8.83 -2.10 7.88
CA TRP A 157 -8.46 -3.18 6.95
C TRP A 157 -9.56 -4.25 6.85
N PRO A 158 -10.08 -4.83 7.96
CA PRO A 158 -11.17 -5.80 7.87
C PRO A 158 -12.45 -5.22 7.28
N LEU A 159 -12.82 -4.00 7.71
CA LEU A 159 -14.03 -3.33 7.22
C LEU A 159 -13.98 -3.10 5.70
N PHE A 160 -12.85 -2.62 5.17
CA PHE A 160 -12.68 -2.34 3.74
C PHE A 160 -12.65 -3.64 2.92
N HIS A 161 -12.35 -4.77 3.55
CA HIS A 161 -12.39 -6.10 2.96
C HIS A 161 -13.67 -6.88 3.33
N TYR A 162 -14.75 -6.17 3.67
CA TYR A 162 -16.09 -6.72 3.91
C TYR A 162 -16.20 -7.68 5.11
N MET A 163 -15.22 -7.65 6.02
CA MET A 163 -15.33 -8.32 7.31
C MET A 163 -15.96 -7.36 8.32
N LEU A 164 -17.20 -7.65 8.70
CA LEU A 164 -17.89 -6.90 9.74
C LEU A 164 -17.41 -7.33 11.13
N PRO A 165 -17.38 -6.41 12.10
CA PRO A 165 -17.03 -6.71 13.48
C PRO A 165 -18.15 -7.50 14.16
N PHE A 166 -18.22 -8.81 13.91
CA PHE A 166 -19.27 -9.67 14.47
C PHE A 166 -18.93 -10.26 15.83
N SER A 167 -17.65 -10.25 16.25
CA SER A 167 -17.23 -10.81 17.52
C SER A 167 -16.17 -9.94 18.21
N VAL A 168 -15.96 -10.17 19.50
CA VAL A 168 -14.86 -9.52 20.26
C VAL A 168 -13.50 -9.88 19.64
N ASN A 169 -13.40 -11.04 18.99
CA ASN A 169 -12.17 -11.55 18.37
C ASN A 169 -11.98 -11.03 16.94
N HIS A 170 -13.07 -10.80 16.18
CA HIS A 170 -13.01 -10.34 14.79
C HIS A 170 -13.61 -8.94 14.67
N GLY A 171 -12.75 -7.95 14.48
CA GLY A 171 -13.11 -6.55 14.24
C GLY A 171 -13.39 -5.70 15.49
N GLY A 172 -13.51 -6.31 16.68
CA GLY A 172 -13.55 -5.65 17.99
C GLY A 172 -14.70 -4.65 18.21
N ARG A 173 -14.95 -4.25 19.47
CA ARG A 173 -15.77 -3.05 19.73
C ARG A 173 -14.94 -1.83 19.33
N PHE A 174 -15.58 -0.83 18.73
CA PHE A 174 -14.90 0.41 18.36
C PHE A 174 -14.30 1.09 19.59
N ASP A 175 -12.99 1.24 19.60
CA ASP A 175 -12.26 1.96 20.64
C ASP A 175 -11.94 3.38 20.16
N ARG A 176 -12.48 4.37 20.89
CA ARG A 176 -12.29 5.80 20.63
C ARG A 176 -10.81 6.19 20.68
N SER A 177 -10.02 5.56 21.55
CA SER A 177 -8.60 5.86 21.72
C SER A 177 -7.78 5.50 20.46
N LEU A 178 -8.21 4.48 19.72
CA LEU A 178 -7.59 4.10 18.43
C LEU A 178 -7.84 5.17 17.37
N TRP A 179 -9.05 5.74 17.34
CA TRP A 179 -9.38 6.85 16.46
C TRP A 179 -8.57 8.12 16.82
N GLU A 180 -8.44 8.43 18.11
CA GLU A 180 -7.64 9.57 18.56
C GLU A 180 -6.16 9.41 18.17
N ALA A 181 -5.59 8.21 18.34
CA ALA A 181 -4.25 7.89 17.87
C ALA A 181 -4.12 8.02 16.34
N TYR A 182 -5.14 7.59 15.58
CA TYR A 182 -5.17 7.74 14.13
C TYR A 182 -5.15 9.20 13.67
N VAL A 183 -5.95 10.05 14.32
CA VAL A 183 -5.98 11.49 14.08
C VAL A 183 -4.66 12.13 14.50
N ALA A 184 -4.09 11.75 15.65
CA ALA A 184 -2.80 12.24 16.13
C ALA A 184 -1.64 11.88 15.18
N ALA A 185 -1.60 10.64 14.69
CA ALA A 185 -0.62 10.22 13.68
C ALA A 185 -0.74 11.07 12.40
N ASN A 186 -1.95 11.23 11.86
CA ASN A 186 -2.19 12.07 10.68
C ASN A 186 -1.79 13.54 10.89
N LYS A 187 -1.94 14.07 12.12
CA LYS A 187 -1.45 15.40 12.48
C LYS A 187 0.08 15.46 12.44
N ILE A 188 0.80 14.44 12.92
CA ILE A 188 2.26 14.36 12.81
C ILE A 188 2.67 14.35 11.32
N PHE A 189 2.02 13.54 10.48
CA PHE A 189 2.26 13.56 9.03
C PHE A 189 2.04 14.95 8.43
N SER A 190 0.97 15.65 8.82
CA SER A 190 0.69 17.00 8.33
C SER A 190 1.80 17.99 8.65
N GLN A 191 2.41 17.89 9.84
CA GLN A 191 3.53 18.75 10.24
C GLN A 191 4.75 18.52 9.33
N ARG A 192 5.06 17.26 9.01
CA ARG A 192 6.18 16.91 8.13
C ARG A 192 5.98 17.38 6.70
N VAL A 193 4.74 17.33 6.18
CA VAL A 193 4.43 17.92 4.87
C VAL A 193 4.61 19.44 4.91
N ILE A 194 4.10 20.10 5.95
CA ILE A 194 4.19 21.57 6.12
C ILE A 194 5.65 22.06 6.18
N GLU A 195 6.57 21.26 6.71
CA GLU A 195 8.00 21.59 6.81
C GLU A 195 8.69 21.77 5.46
N VAL A 196 8.23 21.09 4.40
CA VAL A 196 8.92 21.06 3.10
C VAL A 196 8.12 21.66 1.95
N ILE A 197 6.82 21.91 2.13
CA ILE A 197 5.91 22.32 1.07
C ILE A 197 6.03 23.80 0.69
N ASN A 198 5.99 24.07 -0.60
CA ASN A 198 5.67 25.36 -1.19
C ASN A 198 4.19 25.32 -1.67
N PRO A 199 3.24 25.89 -0.91
CA PRO A 199 1.81 25.66 -1.12
C PRO A 199 1.23 26.26 -2.41
N GLU A 200 1.91 27.21 -3.04
CA GLU A 200 1.48 27.80 -4.32
C GLU A 200 1.87 26.90 -5.51
N ASP A 201 3.06 26.29 -5.43
CA ASP A 201 3.69 25.61 -6.58
C ASP A 201 3.68 24.07 -6.49
N ASP A 202 3.58 23.50 -5.30
CA ASP A 202 3.68 22.05 -5.11
C ASP A 202 2.35 21.32 -5.29
N TYR A 203 2.46 20.06 -5.72
CA TYR A 203 1.40 19.07 -5.62
C TYR A 203 1.60 18.18 -4.39
N VAL A 204 0.53 17.82 -3.70
CA VAL A 204 0.58 16.80 -2.63
C VAL A 204 -0.25 15.60 -3.06
N TRP A 205 0.36 14.41 -3.04
CA TRP A 205 -0.31 13.17 -3.34
C TRP A 205 -0.29 12.23 -2.13
N ILE A 206 -1.44 12.05 -1.51
CA ILE A 206 -1.62 11.26 -0.29
C ILE A 206 -2.07 9.85 -0.65
N HIS A 207 -1.43 8.85 -0.05
CA HIS A 207 -1.70 7.45 -0.33
C HIS A 207 -2.28 6.70 0.87
N ASP A 208 -3.36 6.00 0.55
CA ASP A 208 -3.94 4.87 1.26
C ASP A 208 -4.72 5.17 2.55
N TYR A 209 -5.40 4.14 3.04
CA TYR A 209 -6.32 4.22 4.19
C TYR A 209 -5.66 4.65 5.51
N HIS A 210 -4.34 4.65 5.60
CA HIS A 210 -3.59 5.14 6.75
C HIS A 210 -3.72 6.67 6.94
N LEU A 211 -3.94 7.41 5.85
CA LEU A 211 -3.83 8.88 5.83
C LEU A 211 -5.11 9.58 5.36
N MET A 212 -6.28 8.98 5.57
CA MET A 212 -7.55 9.51 5.04
C MET A 212 -7.98 10.83 5.67
N VAL A 213 -7.47 11.17 6.87
CA VAL A 213 -7.79 12.43 7.54
C VAL A 213 -6.74 13.53 7.34
N LEU A 214 -5.59 13.19 6.78
CA LEU A 214 -4.52 14.13 6.42
C LEU A 214 -5.01 15.30 5.54
N PRO A 215 -5.88 15.11 4.51
CA PRO A 215 -6.31 16.23 3.67
C PRO A 215 -6.98 17.36 4.45
N THR A 216 -7.69 17.05 5.55
CA THR A 216 -8.31 18.07 6.40
C THR A 216 -7.28 18.99 7.05
N PHE A 217 -6.17 18.43 7.55
CA PHE A 217 -5.12 19.21 8.21
C PHE A 217 -4.42 20.14 7.21
N LEU A 218 -4.12 19.63 6.02
CA LEU A 218 -3.44 20.42 4.98
C LEU A 218 -4.34 21.51 4.41
N ARG A 219 -5.59 21.18 4.02
CA ARG A 219 -6.54 22.16 3.46
C ARG A 219 -6.87 23.29 4.43
N ARG A 220 -6.90 23.00 5.74
CA ARG A 220 -7.11 24.02 6.77
C ARG A 220 -5.95 25.01 6.83
N ARG A 221 -4.71 24.55 6.64
CA ARG A 221 -3.53 25.43 6.64
C ARG A 221 -3.37 26.16 5.30
N PHE A 222 -3.65 25.48 4.20
CA PHE A 222 -3.47 25.96 2.83
C PHE A 222 -4.74 25.66 2.02
N ASN A 223 -5.60 26.67 1.86
CA ASN A 223 -6.91 26.52 1.22
C ASN A 223 -6.82 26.22 -0.29
N ARG A 224 -5.76 26.70 -0.97
CA ARG A 224 -5.53 26.56 -2.42
C ARG A 224 -4.57 25.42 -2.79
N LEU A 225 -4.09 24.66 -1.82
CA LEU A 225 -3.15 23.57 -2.06
C LEU A 225 -3.70 22.56 -3.07
N ARG A 226 -2.89 22.18 -4.06
CA ARG A 226 -3.24 21.15 -5.05
C ARG A 226 -3.00 19.77 -4.44
N MET A 227 -4.08 19.04 -4.16
CA MET A 227 -4.02 17.81 -3.37
C MET A 227 -4.81 16.65 -3.98
N GLY A 228 -4.12 15.55 -4.25
CA GLY A 228 -4.71 14.27 -4.62
C GLY A 228 -4.68 13.27 -3.47
N PHE A 229 -5.68 12.39 -3.40
CA PHE A 229 -5.69 11.22 -2.55
C PHE A 229 -5.90 9.96 -3.40
N PHE A 230 -5.20 8.87 -3.09
CA PHE A 230 -5.41 7.58 -3.76
C PHE A 230 -5.60 6.45 -2.74
N LEU A 231 -6.69 5.67 -2.87
CA LEU A 231 -6.95 4.51 -2.04
C LEU A 231 -6.50 3.22 -2.74
N HIS A 232 -5.57 2.48 -2.12
CA HIS A 232 -5.07 1.20 -2.65
C HIS A 232 -5.91 -0.01 -2.21
N SER A 233 -6.58 0.10 -1.05
CA SER A 233 -7.57 -0.89 -0.62
C SER A 233 -8.88 -0.77 -1.41
N PRO A 234 -9.75 -1.80 -1.37
CA PRO A 234 -11.13 -1.64 -1.79
C PRO A 234 -11.83 -0.53 -1.00
N PHE A 235 -12.86 0.08 -1.58
CA PHE A 235 -13.81 0.88 -0.83
C PHE A 235 -15.12 0.10 -0.67
N PRO A 236 -15.56 -0.18 0.57
CA PRO A 236 -16.69 -1.08 0.79
C PRO A 236 -18.02 -0.43 0.45
N SER A 237 -19.05 -1.25 0.21
CA SER A 237 -20.41 -0.76 -0.01
C SER A 237 -20.92 0.06 1.19
N SER A 238 -21.89 0.94 0.97
CA SER A 238 -22.42 1.80 2.05
C SER A 238 -23.02 1.02 3.22
N GLU A 239 -23.54 -0.18 2.98
CA GLU A 239 -24.09 -1.05 4.01
C GLU A 239 -23.02 -1.56 4.98
N ILE A 240 -21.81 -1.80 4.48
CA ILE A 240 -20.66 -2.17 5.29
C ILE A 240 -20.05 -0.90 5.90
N TYR A 241 -19.79 0.13 5.08
CA TYR A 241 -19.14 1.36 5.52
C TYR A 241 -19.90 2.08 6.65
N ARG A 242 -21.24 2.02 6.66
CA ARG A 242 -22.06 2.66 7.70
C ARG A 242 -21.87 2.08 9.11
N THR A 243 -21.25 0.90 9.22
CA THR A 243 -20.91 0.30 10.51
C THR A 243 -19.71 0.99 11.18
N LEU A 244 -18.92 1.77 10.44
CA LEU A 244 -17.83 2.57 10.98
C LEU A 244 -18.38 3.76 11.80
N PRO A 245 -18.02 3.89 13.09
CA PRO A 245 -18.55 4.99 13.90
C PRO A 245 -18.09 6.38 13.45
N VAL A 246 -16.89 6.49 12.88
CA VAL A 246 -16.26 7.75 12.40
C VAL A 246 -16.35 7.92 10.88
N ARG A 247 -17.35 7.28 10.27
CA ARG A 247 -17.59 7.28 8.82
C ARG A 247 -17.72 8.69 8.22
N GLU A 248 -18.43 9.59 8.88
CA GLU A 248 -18.66 10.93 8.33
C GLU A 248 -17.39 11.77 8.38
N GLU A 249 -16.62 11.67 9.46
CA GLU A 249 -15.35 12.36 9.63
C GLU A 249 -14.36 11.96 8.54
N ILE A 250 -14.26 10.67 8.22
CA ILE A 250 -13.39 10.16 7.15
C ILE A 250 -13.86 10.64 5.77
N LEU A 251 -15.15 10.51 5.44
CA LEU A 251 -15.67 10.99 4.16
C LEU A 251 -15.44 12.51 3.98
N LYS A 252 -15.81 13.30 5.00
CA LYS A 252 -15.61 14.76 4.99
C LYS A 252 -14.14 15.10 4.84
N ALA A 253 -13.25 14.30 5.44
CA ALA A 253 -11.81 14.53 5.32
C ALA A 253 -11.29 14.25 3.91
N LEU A 254 -11.65 13.11 3.32
CA LEU A 254 -11.27 12.78 1.94
C LEU A 254 -11.73 13.85 0.94
N LEU A 255 -12.94 14.40 1.12
CA LEU A 255 -13.49 15.49 0.31
C LEU A 255 -12.75 16.84 0.45
N ASN A 256 -11.76 16.97 1.35
CA ASN A 256 -10.84 18.12 1.35
C ASN A 256 -9.74 18.01 0.27
N SER A 257 -9.61 16.86 -0.40
CA SER A 257 -8.78 16.68 -1.60
C SER A 257 -9.44 17.35 -2.81
N ASP A 258 -8.66 17.59 -3.87
CA ASP A 258 -9.16 18.05 -5.18
C ASP A 258 -9.42 16.87 -6.13
N LEU A 259 -8.66 15.79 -5.96
CA LEU A 259 -8.81 14.54 -6.73
C LEU A 259 -8.77 13.34 -5.78
N ILE A 260 -9.69 12.39 -5.96
CA ILE A 260 -9.72 11.12 -5.23
C ILE A 260 -9.67 9.97 -6.24
N GLY A 261 -8.65 9.12 -6.12
CA GLY A 261 -8.40 8.01 -7.01
C GLY A 261 -8.70 6.65 -6.38
N PHE A 262 -9.21 5.73 -7.22
CA PHE A 262 -9.47 4.34 -6.88
C PHE A 262 -8.99 3.41 -7.99
N HIS A 263 -8.72 2.15 -7.66
CA HIS A 263 -8.34 1.15 -8.67
C HIS A 263 -9.44 0.81 -9.66
N THR A 264 -10.69 0.67 -9.20
CA THR A 264 -11.82 0.22 -10.01
C THR A 264 -12.99 1.17 -9.91
N PHE A 265 -13.84 1.17 -10.93
CA PHE A 265 -15.07 1.95 -10.91
C PHE A 265 -16.01 1.50 -9.78
N ASP A 266 -16.03 0.23 -9.40
CA ASP A 266 -16.87 -0.25 -8.30
C ASP A 266 -16.50 0.37 -6.95
N TYR A 267 -15.19 0.49 -6.67
CA TYR A 267 -14.73 1.14 -5.43
C TYR A 267 -15.12 2.63 -5.42
N ALA A 268 -14.91 3.33 -6.54
CA ALA A 268 -15.34 4.72 -6.66
C ALA A 268 -16.86 4.87 -6.52
N ARG A 269 -17.64 4.00 -7.16
CA ARG A 269 -19.11 3.97 -7.06
C ARG A 269 -19.57 3.75 -5.63
N HIS A 270 -18.89 2.89 -4.87
CA HIS A 270 -19.18 2.69 -3.45
C HIS A 270 -18.88 3.92 -2.61
N PHE A 271 -17.75 4.60 -2.85
CA PHE A 271 -17.44 5.88 -2.22
C PHE A 271 -18.51 6.95 -2.50
N LEU A 272 -18.86 7.14 -3.77
CA LEU A 272 -19.91 8.07 -4.21
C LEU A 272 -21.25 7.77 -3.54
N SER A 273 -21.62 6.50 -3.45
CA SER A 273 -22.83 6.07 -2.76
C SER A 273 -22.80 6.38 -1.27
N CYS A 274 -21.64 6.30 -0.61
CA CYS A 274 -21.49 6.70 0.78
C CYS A 274 -21.61 8.22 0.95
N CYS A 275 -21.00 9.01 0.07
CA CYS A 275 -21.16 10.47 0.06
C CYS A 275 -22.63 10.88 -0.10
N SER A 276 -23.35 10.24 -1.03
CA SER A 276 -24.79 10.51 -1.23
C SER A 276 -25.62 10.12 -0.01
N ARG A 277 -25.48 8.90 0.50
CA ARG A 277 -26.32 8.39 1.61
C ARG A 277 -26.03 9.03 2.96
N MET A 278 -24.77 9.39 3.23
CA MET A 278 -24.36 9.90 4.55
C MET A 278 -24.25 11.41 4.61
N LEU A 279 -23.94 12.06 3.49
CA LEU A 279 -23.71 13.51 3.43
C LEU A 279 -24.74 14.24 2.54
N GLY A 280 -25.64 13.52 1.87
CA GLY A 280 -26.64 14.11 0.98
C GLY A 280 -26.04 14.71 -0.29
N LEU A 281 -24.84 14.30 -0.68
CA LEU A 281 -24.13 14.89 -1.81
C LEU A 281 -24.43 14.15 -3.12
N GLU A 282 -24.74 14.90 -4.16
CA GLU A 282 -24.93 14.37 -5.51
C GLU A 282 -23.62 14.45 -6.30
N TYR A 283 -23.39 13.48 -7.17
CA TYR A 283 -22.25 13.48 -8.09
C TYR A 283 -22.73 13.65 -9.53
N GLN A 284 -21.91 14.32 -10.34
CA GLN A 284 -22.13 14.44 -11.76
C GLN A 284 -21.19 13.51 -12.51
N SER A 285 -21.73 12.80 -13.50
CA SER A 285 -20.94 12.04 -14.48
C SER A 285 -21.23 12.59 -15.86
N LYS A 286 -20.26 13.28 -16.48
CA LYS A 286 -20.40 13.89 -17.81
C LYS A 286 -19.13 13.62 -18.62
N ARG A 287 -19.27 13.05 -19.83
CA ARG A 287 -18.16 12.82 -20.78
C ARG A 287 -16.94 12.11 -20.15
N GLY A 288 -17.17 11.14 -19.26
CA GLY A 288 -16.09 10.40 -18.58
C GLY A 288 -15.46 11.11 -17.39
N TYR A 289 -15.88 12.33 -17.07
CA TYR A 289 -15.55 13.03 -15.82
C TYR A 289 -16.57 12.70 -14.74
N ILE A 290 -16.09 12.34 -13.55
CA ILE A 290 -16.91 12.13 -12.36
C ILE A 290 -16.47 13.15 -11.32
N GLY A 291 -17.41 13.92 -10.78
CA GLY A 291 -17.10 14.92 -9.76
C GLY A 291 -18.24 15.15 -8.79
N LEU A 292 -17.88 15.62 -7.59
CA LEU A 292 -18.78 16.02 -6.52
C LEU A 292 -18.61 17.51 -6.23
N GLU A 293 -19.68 18.23 -5.99
CA GLU A 293 -19.60 19.58 -5.42
C GLU A 293 -19.57 19.48 -3.89
N TYR A 294 -18.58 20.12 -3.26
CA TYR A 294 -18.41 20.12 -1.81
C TYR A 294 -17.87 21.47 -1.34
N TYR A 295 -18.74 22.24 -0.69
CA TYR A 295 -18.46 23.60 -0.21
C TYR A 295 -17.91 24.53 -1.30
N GLY A 296 -18.51 24.52 -2.48
CA GLY A 296 -18.13 25.37 -3.61
C GLY A 296 -16.88 24.91 -4.36
N ARG A 297 -16.30 23.77 -4.00
CA ARG A 297 -15.21 23.12 -4.75
C ARG A 297 -15.74 21.90 -5.48
N THR A 298 -15.17 21.61 -6.64
CA THR A 298 -15.42 20.34 -7.33
C THR A 298 -14.32 19.34 -6.98
N VAL A 299 -14.70 18.24 -6.33
CA VAL A 299 -13.81 17.11 -6.03
C VAL A 299 -13.92 16.11 -7.17
N GLY A 300 -12.84 15.94 -7.93
CA GLY A 300 -12.77 14.97 -9.02
C GLY A 300 -12.59 13.54 -8.51
N ILE A 301 -13.23 12.57 -9.16
CA ILE A 301 -13.06 11.14 -8.89
C ILE A 301 -12.41 10.48 -10.12
N LYS A 302 -11.32 9.74 -9.89
CA LYS A 302 -10.56 9.11 -10.97
C LYS A 302 -10.39 7.60 -10.75
N ILE A 303 -10.52 6.84 -11.83
CA ILE A 303 -10.22 5.41 -11.84
C ILE A 303 -8.82 5.23 -12.42
N MET A 304 -7.90 4.72 -11.61
CA MET A 304 -6.49 4.51 -11.97
C MET A 304 -6.04 3.14 -11.42
N PRO A 305 -6.22 2.06 -12.19
CA PRO A 305 -5.72 0.75 -11.79
C PRO A 305 -4.18 0.79 -11.74
N VAL A 306 -3.59 0.43 -10.60
CA VAL A 306 -2.13 0.33 -10.48
C VAL A 306 -1.66 -0.89 -11.26
N GLY A 307 -0.54 -0.73 -11.97
CA GLY A 307 0.16 -1.80 -12.67
C GLY A 307 1.49 -2.13 -12.01
N ILE A 308 2.39 -2.73 -12.79
CA ILE A 308 3.74 -3.13 -12.39
C ILE A 308 4.79 -2.40 -13.23
N HIS A 309 6.00 -2.26 -12.70
CA HIS A 309 7.12 -1.68 -13.44
C HIS A 309 7.76 -2.71 -14.39
N MET A 310 7.38 -2.67 -15.67
CA MET A 310 7.83 -3.64 -16.69
C MET A 310 9.35 -3.81 -16.75
N GLY A 311 10.11 -2.71 -16.80
CA GLY A 311 11.58 -2.78 -16.89
C GLY A 311 12.26 -3.42 -15.67
N GLN A 312 11.60 -3.41 -14.51
CA GLN A 312 12.13 -4.01 -13.29
C GLN A 312 11.83 -5.51 -13.28
N ILE A 313 10.62 -5.90 -13.66
CA ILE A 313 10.26 -7.31 -13.80
C ILE A 313 11.14 -7.98 -14.85
N GLU A 314 11.37 -7.33 -16.00
CA GLU A 314 12.28 -7.85 -17.02
C GLU A 314 13.73 -8.00 -16.52
N SER A 315 14.25 -7.03 -15.77
CA SER A 315 15.61 -7.09 -15.26
C SER A 315 15.78 -8.20 -14.23
N VAL A 316 14.77 -8.43 -13.38
CA VAL A 316 14.80 -9.49 -12.38
C VAL A 316 14.61 -10.86 -12.99
N LEU A 317 13.72 -11.02 -13.98
CA LEU A 317 13.58 -12.28 -14.71
C LEU A 317 14.91 -12.66 -15.40
N LYS A 318 15.59 -11.70 -16.03
CA LYS A 318 16.93 -11.90 -16.61
C LYS A 318 18.00 -12.28 -15.57
N LEU A 319 17.90 -11.75 -14.35
CA LEU A 319 18.81 -12.10 -13.26
C LEU A 319 18.55 -13.52 -12.74
N ALA A 320 17.27 -13.87 -12.55
CA ALA A 320 16.85 -15.21 -12.12
C ALA A 320 17.31 -16.29 -13.12
N ASP A 321 17.25 -16.04 -14.43
CA ASP A 321 17.76 -16.95 -15.45
C ASP A 321 19.29 -17.16 -15.39
N LYS A 322 20.02 -16.18 -14.86
CA LYS A 322 21.48 -16.28 -14.64
C LYS A 322 21.83 -16.93 -13.31
N GLU A 323 20.91 -16.94 -12.34
CA GLU A 323 21.12 -17.57 -11.05
C GLU A 323 20.92 -19.09 -11.15
N TRP A 324 21.81 -19.84 -10.48
CA TRP A 324 21.75 -21.31 -10.36
C TRP A 324 20.40 -21.81 -9.82
N ARG A 325 19.65 -20.92 -9.16
CA ARG A 325 18.37 -21.20 -8.49
C ARG A 325 17.30 -21.78 -9.40
N VAL A 326 17.17 -21.30 -10.64
CA VAL A 326 16.17 -21.85 -11.59
C VAL A 326 16.51 -23.31 -11.92
N GLY A 327 17.79 -23.63 -12.10
CA GLY A 327 18.26 -25.00 -12.33
C GLY A 327 17.97 -25.92 -11.16
N GLU A 328 18.27 -25.48 -9.93
CA GLU A 328 17.95 -26.23 -8.71
C GLU A 328 16.46 -26.51 -8.58
N LEU A 329 15.62 -25.50 -8.79
CA LEU A 329 14.17 -25.66 -8.67
C LEU A 329 13.62 -26.57 -9.76
N LYS A 330 14.14 -26.52 -10.99
CA LYS A 330 13.78 -27.46 -12.07
C LYS A 330 14.15 -28.90 -11.71
N GLN A 331 15.31 -29.11 -11.13
CA GLN A 331 15.75 -30.44 -10.67
C GLN A 331 14.90 -30.91 -9.47
N GLN A 332 14.63 -30.02 -8.50
CA GLN A 332 13.83 -30.32 -7.32
C GLN A 332 12.40 -30.74 -7.66
N PHE A 333 11.80 -30.14 -8.68
CA PHE A 333 10.43 -30.41 -9.13
C PHE A 333 10.37 -31.18 -10.45
N GLU A 334 11.43 -31.91 -10.80
CA GLU A 334 11.48 -32.67 -12.04
C GLU A 334 10.32 -33.67 -12.14
N GLY A 335 9.67 -33.71 -13.31
CA GLY A 335 8.51 -34.56 -13.58
C GLY A 335 7.21 -34.14 -12.87
N ARG A 336 7.20 -32.99 -12.18
CA ARG A 336 6.04 -32.47 -11.43
C ARG A 336 5.51 -31.18 -12.05
N THR A 337 4.20 -30.99 -11.96
CA THR A 337 3.50 -29.74 -12.27
C THR A 337 3.47 -28.86 -11.02
N VAL A 338 4.05 -27.68 -11.11
CA VAL A 338 4.19 -26.69 -10.05
C VAL A 338 3.05 -25.68 -10.14
N LEU A 339 2.20 -25.71 -9.12
CA LEU A 339 1.22 -24.68 -8.80
C LEU A 339 1.88 -23.72 -7.81
N LEU A 340 1.82 -22.42 -8.06
CA LEU A 340 2.45 -21.41 -7.22
C LEU A 340 1.42 -20.46 -6.60
N GLY A 341 1.56 -20.25 -5.30
CA GLY A 341 0.90 -19.20 -4.55
C GLY A 341 1.91 -18.25 -3.95
N VAL A 342 1.71 -16.95 -4.12
CA VAL A 342 2.50 -15.91 -3.46
C VAL A 342 1.54 -14.92 -2.84
N ASP A 343 1.46 -14.94 -1.51
CA ASP A 343 0.49 -14.16 -0.77
C ASP A 343 1.12 -13.64 0.51
N ASP A 344 0.64 -12.49 0.99
CA ASP A 344 0.98 -12.06 2.35
C ASP A 344 0.26 -12.95 3.37
N MET A 345 0.87 -13.12 4.54
CA MET A 345 0.19 -13.74 5.69
C MET A 345 -0.93 -12.81 6.16
N ASP A 346 -2.11 -12.99 5.57
CA ASP A 346 -3.29 -12.17 5.75
C ASP A 346 -4.57 -12.99 5.47
N ILE A 347 -5.59 -12.72 6.27
CA ILE A 347 -6.85 -13.45 6.34
C ILE A 347 -7.65 -13.38 5.03
N PHE A 348 -7.45 -12.32 4.25
CA PHE A 348 -8.18 -12.08 2.99
C PHE A 348 -7.51 -12.73 1.79
N LYS A 349 -6.27 -13.23 1.91
CA LYS A 349 -5.53 -13.83 0.79
C LYS A 349 -5.95 -15.26 0.45
N GLY A 350 -6.79 -15.88 1.30
CA GLY A 350 -7.42 -17.17 0.96
C GLY A 350 -6.43 -18.33 0.83
N VAL A 351 -5.30 -18.30 1.54
CA VAL A 351 -4.28 -19.37 1.51
C VAL A 351 -4.90 -20.72 1.91
N ASN A 352 -5.69 -20.77 2.98
CA ASN A 352 -6.39 -22.00 3.38
C ASN A 352 -7.36 -22.50 2.30
N LEU A 353 -8.05 -21.62 1.57
CA LEU A 353 -8.93 -22.03 0.47
C LEU A 353 -8.13 -22.70 -0.66
N LYS A 354 -6.91 -22.22 -0.93
CA LYS A 354 -5.99 -22.82 -1.89
C LYS A 354 -5.51 -24.20 -1.45
N LEU A 355 -5.15 -24.35 -0.18
CA LEU A 355 -4.76 -25.64 0.40
C LEU A 355 -5.91 -26.66 0.35
N LEU A 356 -7.13 -26.24 0.71
CA LEU A 356 -8.32 -27.08 0.62
C LEU A 356 -8.66 -27.48 -0.82
N ALA A 357 -8.48 -26.57 -1.78
CA ALA A 357 -8.65 -26.88 -3.20
C ALA A 357 -7.63 -27.93 -3.67
N MET A 358 -6.36 -27.79 -3.29
CA MET A 358 -5.29 -28.75 -3.58
C MET A 358 -5.60 -30.12 -2.98
N GLU A 359 -5.97 -30.18 -1.70
CA GLU A 359 -6.35 -31.42 -1.03
C GLU A 359 -7.48 -32.13 -1.77
N GLN A 360 -8.54 -31.40 -2.11
CA GLN A 360 -9.71 -31.99 -2.75
C GLN A 360 -9.43 -32.39 -4.20
N MET A 361 -8.56 -31.67 -4.92
CA MET A 361 -8.06 -32.07 -6.24
C MET A 361 -7.34 -33.42 -6.16
N LEU A 362 -6.45 -33.61 -5.17
CA LEU A 362 -5.71 -34.87 -4.98
C LEU A 362 -6.63 -36.04 -4.61
N LYS A 363 -7.70 -35.78 -3.84
CA LYS A 363 -8.73 -36.79 -3.53
C LYS A 363 -9.53 -37.22 -4.76
N GLN A 364 -10.01 -36.27 -5.54
CA GLN A 364 -10.91 -36.54 -6.67
C GLN A 364 -10.19 -37.00 -7.93
N HIS A 365 -8.92 -36.60 -8.08
CA HIS A 365 -8.10 -36.93 -9.23
C HIS A 365 -6.79 -37.59 -8.77
N PRO A 366 -6.82 -38.87 -8.33
CA PRO A 366 -5.64 -39.59 -7.85
C PRO A 366 -4.48 -39.59 -8.85
N LYS A 367 -4.78 -39.43 -10.15
CA LYS A 367 -3.78 -39.26 -11.20
C LYS A 367 -2.78 -38.14 -10.90
N TRP A 368 -3.14 -37.09 -10.14
CA TRP A 368 -2.25 -35.98 -9.81
C TRP A 368 -1.39 -36.21 -8.56
N GLN A 369 -1.67 -37.27 -7.78
CA GLN A 369 -0.82 -37.65 -6.65
C GLN A 369 0.57 -38.06 -7.16
N GLY A 370 1.63 -37.53 -6.56
CA GLY A 370 3.02 -37.69 -7.01
C GLY A 370 3.41 -36.81 -8.20
N ARG A 371 2.44 -36.11 -8.83
CA ARG A 371 2.66 -35.31 -10.05
C ARG A 371 2.38 -33.82 -9.89
N ALA A 372 1.55 -33.40 -8.95
CA ALA A 372 1.26 -31.98 -8.71
C ALA A 372 1.86 -31.52 -7.39
N VAL A 373 2.51 -30.36 -7.38
CA VAL A 373 3.01 -29.71 -6.16
C VAL A 373 2.47 -28.29 -6.09
N LEU A 374 1.94 -27.92 -4.93
CA LEU A 374 1.63 -26.53 -4.58
C LEU A 374 2.78 -25.94 -3.78
N VAL A 375 3.52 -25.01 -4.38
CA VAL A 375 4.47 -24.15 -3.67
C VAL A 375 3.72 -22.91 -3.19
N GLN A 376 3.58 -22.74 -1.88
CA GLN A 376 2.96 -21.56 -1.28
C GLN A 376 4.02 -20.75 -0.55
N ILE A 377 4.34 -19.57 -1.09
CA ILE A 377 5.17 -18.56 -0.46
C ILE A 377 4.26 -17.64 0.37
N ALA A 378 4.56 -17.51 1.66
CA ALA A 378 3.90 -16.57 2.55
C ALA A 378 4.84 -15.41 2.87
N ASN A 379 4.52 -14.21 2.38
CA ASN A 379 5.24 -13.01 2.79
C ASN A 379 4.89 -12.67 4.26
N PRO A 380 5.80 -12.02 5.01
CA PRO A 380 5.54 -11.64 6.39
C PRO A 380 4.26 -10.82 6.54
N ALA A 381 3.52 -11.06 7.63
CA ALA A 381 2.31 -10.31 7.92
C ALA A 381 2.60 -8.81 8.04
N ARG A 382 1.73 -7.98 7.47
CA ARG A 382 1.84 -6.51 7.53
C ARG A 382 1.36 -5.92 8.85
N GLY A 383 0.92 -6.74 9.81
CA GLY A 383 0.36 -6.33 11.09
C GLY A 383 0.53 -7.42 12.14
N LYS A 384 -0.02 -7.18 13.34
CA LYS A 384 -0.03 -8.13 14.45
C LYS A 384 -1.46 -8.29 14.96
N GLY A 385 -1.79 -9.49 15.43
CA GLY A 385 -3.10 -9.78 15.98
C GLY A 385 -3.32 -11.28 16.13
N LYS A 386 -4.21 -11.65 17.04
CA LYS A 386 -4.54 -13.04 17.36
C LYS A 386 -5.02 -13.81 16.12
N ASP A 387 -5.85 -13.17 15.28
CA ASP A 387 -6.36 -13.77 14.04
C ASP A 387 -5.23 -14.22 13.10
N LEU A 388 -4.10 -13.50 13.06
CA LEU A 388 -2.96 -13.86 12.19
C LEU A 388 -2.22 -15.09 12.71
N GLU A 389 -2.02 -15.20 14.02
CA GLU A 389 -1.39 -16.36 14.66
C GLU A 389 -2.26 -17.62 14.48
N GLU A 390 -3.58 -17.46 14.66
CA GLU A 390 -4.55 -18.54 14.44
C GLU A 390 -4.53 -19.02 12.97
N ILE A 391 -4.48 -18.10 12.02
CA ILE A 391 -4.44 -18.44 10.58
C ILE A 391 -3.12 -19.07 10.18
N GLN A 392 -1.99 -18.58 10.69
CA GLN A 392 -0.69 -19.21 10.44
C GLN A 392 -0.67 -20.66 10.96
N ALA A 393 -1.21 -20.88 12.17
CA ALA A 393 -1.34 -22.22 12.72
C ALA A 393 -2.28 -23.12 11.89
N GLU A 394 -3.41 -22.58 11.40
CA GLU A 394 -4.35 -23.32 10.54
C GLU A 394 -3.71 -23.70 9.19
N ILE A 395 -2.95 -22.79 8.58
CA ILE A 395 -2.21 -23.03 7.33
C ILE A 395 -1.19 -24.14 7.55
N GLN A 396 -0.36 -24.05 8.61
CA GLN A 396 0.64 -25.06 8.93
C GLN A 396 0.01 -26.43 9.21
N ALA A 397 -1.09 -26.47 9.95
CA ALA A 397 -1.83 -27.70 10.22
C ALA A 397 -2.40 -28.31 8.94
N SER A 398 -2.94 -27.48 8.03
CA SER A 398 -3.44 -27.92 6.72
C SER A 398 -2.32 -28.47 5.84
N CYS A 399 -1.19 -27.78 5.74
CA CYS A 399 -0.01 -28.26 5.00
C CYS A 399 0.45 -29.63 5.52
N LYS A 400 0.63 -29.76 6.85
CA LYS A 400 1.04 -31.01 7.49
C LYS A 400 0.08 -32.14 7.17
N ARG A 401 -1.21 -31.92 7.38
CA ARG A 401 -2.27 -32.92 7.13
C ARG A 401 -2.31 -33.38 5.68
N ILE A 402 -2.17 -32.46 4.71
CA ILE A 402 -2.15 -32.80 3.28
C ILE A 402 -0.89 -33.60 2.94
N ASN A 403 0.28 -33.18 3.42
CA ASN A 403 1.54 -33.88 3.19
C ASN A 403 1.58 -35.26 3.83
N GLU A 404 1.01 -35.45 5.03
CA GLU A 404 0.89 -36.76 5.66
C GLU A 404 -0.06 -37.70 4.91
N THR A 405 -1.14 -37.16 4.32
CA THR A 405 -2.15 -37.96 3.63
C THR A 405 -1.73 -38.37 2.21
N PHE A 406 -1.06 -37.48 1.47
CA PHE A 406 -0.75 -37.68 0.04
C PHE A 406 0.74 -37.68 -0.29
N GLY A 407 1.61 -37.40 0.69
CA GLY A 407 3.06 -37.39 0.51
C GLY A 407 3.65 -38.79 0.36
N GLN A 408 4.84 -38.84 -0.22
CA GLN A 408 5.65 -40.05 -0.42
C GLN A 408 7.12 -39.70 -0.21
N PRO A 409 8.04 -40.68 0.00
CA PRO A 409 9.46 -40.38 0.10
C PRO A 409 9.96 -39.52 -1.08
N GLY A 410 10.47 -38.33 -0.79
CA GLY A 410 10.94 -37.35 -1.79
C GLY A 410 9.84 -36.52 -2.48
N TYR A 411 8.56 -36.68 -2.11
CA TYR A 411 7.43 -35.94 -2.67
C TYR A 411 6.53 -35.36 -1.57
N GLU A 412 6.45 -34.03 -1.53
CA GLU A 412 5.50 -33.29 -0.71
C GLU A 412 4.51 -32.57 -1.64
N PRO A 413 3.20 -32.86 -1.57
CA PRO A 413 2.20 -32.19 -2.40
C PRO A 413 2.08 -30.69 -2.10
N VAL A 414 2.48 -30.24 -0.91
CA VAL A 414 2.49 -28.83 -0.51
C VAL A 414 3.85 -28.45 0.05
N VAL A 415 4.53 -27.50 -0.59
CA VAL A 415 5.76 -26.88 -0.10
C VAL A 415 5.42 -25.49 0.42
N PHE A 416 5.41 -25.33 1.75
CA PHE A 416 5.09 -24.07 2.41
C PHE A 416 6.37 -23.31 2.79
N ILE A 417 6.53 -22.11 2.24
CA ILE A 417 7.71 -21.25 2.46
C ILE A 417 7.26 -20.05 3.30
N ASP A 418 7.53 -20.14 4.59
CA ASP A 418 7.21 -19.12 5.60
C ASP A 418 8.47 -18.34 6.00
N LYS A 419 9.11 -17.73 5.00
CA LYS A 419 10.30 -16.89 5.18
C LYS A 419 10.34 -15.81 4.10
N PRO A 420 11.01 -14.68 4.35
CA PRO A 420 11.25 -13.69 3.31
C PRO A 420 11.99 -14.34 2.11
N VAL A 421 11.42 -14.15 0.92
CA VAL A 421 11.99 -14.62 -0.35
C VAL A 421 12.43 -13.37 -1.14
N SER A 422 13.64 -13.40 -1.69
CA SER A 422 14.14 -12.27 -2.51
C SER A 422 13.32 -12.15 -3.80
N LEU A 423 13.37 -10.98 -4.44
CA LEU A 423 12.71 -10.77 -5.73
C LEU A 423 13.24 -11.73 -6.80
N SER A 424 14.55 -12.03 -6.80
CA SER A 424 15.18 -12.98 -7.72
C SER A 424 14.74 -14.43 -7.47
N GLU A 425 14.68 -14.86 -6.20
CA GLU A 425 14.21 -16.20 -5.86
C GLU A 425 12.71 -16.35 -6.18
N ARG A 426 11.90 -15.32 -5.91
CA ARG A 426 10.48 -15.31 -6.30
C ARG A 426 10.30 -15.40 -7.81
N ALA A 427 11.11 -14.66 -8.57
CA ALA A 427 11.14 -14.75 -10.02
C ALA A 427 11.53 -16.15 -10.50
N ALA A 428 12.46 -16.84 -9.84
CA ALA A 428 12.80 -18.23 -10.17
C ALA A 428 11.59 -19.18 -9.99
N TYR A 429 10.80 -19.03 -8.92
CA TYR A 429 9.55 -19.79 -8.75
C TYR A 429 8.52 -19.46 -9.84
N TYR A 430 8.36 -18.17 -10.17
CA TYR A 430 7.51 -17.75 -11.30
C TYR A 430 7.97 -18.36 -12.63
N THR A 431 9.28 -18.54 -12.84
CA THR A 431 9.85 -19.14 -14.06
C THR A 431 9.52 -20.63 -14.19
N ILE A 432 9.51 -21.39 -13.09
CA ILE A 432 9.21 -22.82 -13.14
C ILE A 432 7.72 -23.15 -13.06
N ALA A 433 6.89 -22.27 -12.51
CA ALA A 433 5.47 -22.54 -12.30
C ALA A 433 4.68 -22.67 -13.62
N GLU A 434 3.92 -23.76 -13.75
CA GLU A 434 2.94 -23.96 -14.81
C GLU A 434 1.64 -23.20 -14.56
N CYS A 435 1.26 -23.02 -13.29
CA CYS A 435 0.05 -22.29 -12.90
C CYS A 435 0.29 -21.43 -11.66
N VAL A 436 -0.18 -20.19 -11.70
CA VAL A 436 -0.26 -19.33 -10.50
C VAL A 436 -1.69 -19.22 -10.03
N VAL A 437 -1.89 -19.45 -8.73
CA VAL A 437 -3.20 -19.50 -8.11
C VAL A 437 -3.34 -18.35 -7.11
N VAL A 438 -4.21 -17.40 -7.43
CA VAL A 438 -4.58 -16.26 -6.58
C VAL A 438 -6.01 -16.45 -6.10
N ALA A 439 -6.15 -16.94 -4.87
CA ALA A 439 -7.43 -17.33 -4.27
C ALA A 439 -7.97 -16.31 -3.25
N ALA A 440 -7.49 -15.07 -3.29
CA ALA A 440 -7.87 -14.03 -2.35
C ALA A 440 -9.40 -13.81 -2.33
N VAL A 441 -9.98 -13.79 -1.14
CA VAL A 441 -11.42 -13.59 -0.92
C VAL A 441 -11.81 -12.15 -1.22
N ARG A 442 -10.95 -11.21 -0.85
CA ARG A 442 -11.02 -9.79 -1.22
C ARG A 442 -9.61 -9.23 -1.30
N ASP A 443 -9.34 -8.43 -2.31
CA ASP A 443 -8.07 -7.72 -2.43
C ASP A 443 -8.31 -6.44 -3.24
N GLY A 444 -7.57 -5.38 -2.92
CA GLY A 444 -7.63 -4.09 -3.63
C GLY A 444 -7.17 -4.25 -5.07
N MET A 445 -5.88 -4.02 -5.31
CA MET A 445 -5.21 -4.47 -6.52
C MET A 445 -4.19 -5.53 -6.15
N ASN A 446 -4.32 -6.73 -6.73
CA ASN A 446 -3.33 -7.79 -6.55
C ASN A 446 -2.35 -7.75 -7.73
N LEU A 447 -1.06 -7.58 -7.44
CA LEU A 447 -0.03 -7.44 -8.46
C LEU A 447 0.66 -8.76 -8.85
N THR A 448 0.55 -9.80 -8.01
CA THR A 448 1.10 -11.14 -8.26
C THR A 448 0.73 -11.69 -9.64
N PRO A 449 -0.51 -11.57 -10.14
CA PRO A 449 -0.85 -11.98 -11.50
C PRO A 449 -0.08 -11.28 -12.61
N TYR A 450 0.23 -9.99 -12.46
CA TYR A 450 0.90 -9.23 -13.50
C TYR A 450 2.37 -9.65 -13.65
N ASP A 451 3.06 -9.97 -12.55
CA ASP A 451 4.44 -10.48 -12.57
C ASP A 451 4.60 -11.70 -13.49
N ILE A 452 3.57 -12.57 -13.55
CA ILE A 452 3.54 -13.77 -14.39
C ILE A 452 3.24 -13.48 -15.85
N VAL A 453 2.28 -12.60 -16.13
CA VAL A 453 1.92 -12.26 -17.52
C VAL A 453 3.15 -11.70 -18.24
N CYS A 454 3.96 -10.91 -17.55
CA CYS A 454 5.21 -10.37 -18.09
C CYS A 454 6.20 -11.45 -18.50
N ARG A 455 6.27 -12.58 -17.80
CA ARG A 455 7.13 -13.71 -18.19
C ARG A 455 6.84 -14.20 -19.60
N GLN A 456 5.57 -14.20 -20.03
CA GLN A 456 5.19 -14.68 -21.36
C GLN A 456 5.61 -13.72 -22.49
N GLY A 457 5.86 -12.45 -22.16
CA GLY A 457 6.31 -11.43 -23.11
C GLY A 457 7.84 -11.34 -23.25
N VAL A 458 8.61 -11.90 -22.31
CA VAL A 458 10.08 -11.92 -22.40
C VAL A 458 10.51 -13.01 -23.37
N SER A 459 10.83 -12.61 -24.60
CA SER A 459 11.50 -13.50 -25.56
C SER A 459 12.93 -13.74 -25.07
N GLY A 460 13.19 -14.90 -24.48
CA GLY A 460 14.55 -15.33 -24.19
C GLY A 460 15.32 -15.59 -25.50
N PRO A 461 16.65 -15.41 -25.53
CA PRO A 461 17.46 -15.95 -26.61
C PRO A 461 17.27 -17.46 -26.63
N GLU A 462 17.03 -18.02 -27.81
CA GLU A 462 16.74 -19.43 -28.08
C GLU A 462 17.52 -20.36 -27.14
N SER A 463 16.83 -20.95 -26.17
CA SER A 463 17.41 -22.03 -25.39
C SER A 463 17.54 -23.22 -26.32
N SER A 464 18.78 -23.50 -26.72
CA SER A 464 19.22 -24.74 -27.33
C SER A 464 18.94 -25.92 -26.39
N SER A 465 17.72 -26.44 -26.43
CA SER A 465 17.35 -27.83 -26.06
C SER A 465 15.87 -28.04 -26.35
N GLU A 466 15.56 -29.23 -26.89
CA GLU A 466 14.33 -29.67 -27.56
C GLU A 466 13.04 -29.66 -26.71
N SER A 467 12.64 -28.52 -26.13
CA SER A 467 11.28 -28.31 -25.62
C SER A 467 10.66 -27.00 -26.12
N SER A 468 9.90 -27.16 -27.19
CA SER A 468 8.95 -26.28 -27.86
C SER A 468 8.39 -25.04 -27.11
N GLY A 469 8.63 -23.86 -27.70
CA GLY A 469 7.75 -22.67 -27.65
C GLY A 469 7.70 -21.87 -26.33
N PRO A 470 7.14 -20.63 -26.36
CA PRO A 470 6.91 -19.86 -25.15
C PRO A 470 6.01 -20.66 -24.19
N ARG A 471 6.50 -20.96 -22.99
CA ARG A 471 5.75 -21.67 -21.96
C ARG A 471 4.51 -20.85 -21.59
N LYS A 472 3.33 -21.30 -22.04
CA LYS A 472 2.04 -20.76 -21.62
C LYS A 472 1.83 -21.10 -20.15
N SER A 473 1.99 -20.12 -19.26
CA SER A 473 1.55 -20.28 -17.86
C SER A 473 0.07 -20.02 -17.76
N MET A 474 -0.60 -20.85 -16.97
CA MET A 474 -1.99 -20.63 -16.60
C MET A 474 -2.06 -19.74 -15.37
N LEU A 475 -3.15 -18.98 -15.28
CA LEU A 475 -3.40 -18.08 -14.18
C LEU A 475 -4.81 -18.32 -13.70
N VAL A 476 -4.95 -18.79 -12.46
CA VAL A 476 -6.22 -18.94 -11.77
C VAL A 476 -6.37 -17.77 -10.82
N VAL A 477 -7.39 -16.95 -11.04
CA VAL A 477 -7.59 -15.68 -10.33
C VAL A 477 -8.99 -15.63 -9.74
N SER A 478 -9.07 -15.21 -8.48
CA SER A 478 -10.34 -14.88 -7.83
C SER A 478 -11.07 -13.75 -8.57
N GLU A 479 -12.39 -13.83 -8.69
CA GLU A 479 -13.20 -12.73 -9.23
C GLU A 479 -13.23 -11.49 -8.30
N PHE A 480 -12.83 -11.64 -7.04
CA PHE A 480 -12.97 -10.61 -6.01
C PHE A 480 -11.72 -9.74 -5.81
N ILE A 481 -10.74 -9.83 -6.71
CA ILE A 481 -9.54 -8.98 -6.71
C ILE A 481 -9.62 -7.94 -7.84
N GLY A 482 -9.12 -6.72 -7.59
CA GLY A 482 -9.28 -5.61 -8.53
C GLY A 482 -8.58 -5.76 -9.88
N CYS A 483 -7.62 -6.68 -10.03
CA CYS A 483 -6.99 -6.98 -11.34
C CYS A 483 -7.79 -7.96 -12.19
N SER A 484 -8.77 -8.68 -11.63
CA SER A 484 -9.54 -9.72 -12.34
C SER A 484 -10.25 -9.23 -13.62
N PRO A 485 -10.85 -8.01 -13.63
CA PRO A 485 -11.44 -7.46 -14.85
C PRO A 485 -10.40 -7.16 -15.95
N SER A 486 -9.17 -6.80 -15.57
CA SER A 486 -8.07 -6.46 -16.49
C SER A 486 -7.42 -7.71 -17.12
N LEU A 487 -7.57 -8.87 -16.49
CA LEU A 487 -6.92 -10.12 -16.90
C LEU A 487 -7.88 -11.03 -17.66
N SER A 488 -8.21 -10.66 -18.90
CA SER A 488 -9.23 -11.33 -19.73
C SER A 488 -8.91 -12.80 -20.07
N GLY A 489 -7.63 -13.18 -20.12
CA GLY A 489 -7.18 -14.55 -20.36
C GLY A 489 -7.03 -15.41 -19.10
N ALA A 490 -7.24 -14.84 -17.90
CA ALA A 490 -7.15 -15.58 -16.66
C ALA A 490 -8.40 -16.46 -16.44
N ILE A 491 -8.17 -17.61 -15.82
CA ILE A 491 -9.24 -18.49 -15.42
C ILE A 491 -9.84 -17.96 -14.11
N ARG A 492 -11.07 -17.47 -14.16
CA ARG A 492 -11.75 -16.86 -13.01
C ARG A 492 -12.38 -17.91 -12.11
N SER A 493 -12.15 -17.77 -10.81
CA SER A 493 -12.72 -18.63 -9.78
C SER A 493 -13.45 -17.82 -8.71
N ILE A 494 -14.43 -18.45 -8.08
CA ILE A 494 -15.11 -17.91 -6.88
C ILE A 494 -14.50 -18.61 -5.66
N PRO A 495 -13.74 -17.90 -4.80
CA PRO A 495 -13.26 -18.42 -3.53
C PRO A 495 -14.38 -19.10 -2.73
N GLY A 496 -14.16 -20.34 -2.29
CA GLY A 496 -15.15 -21.15 -1.58
C GLY A 496 -15.97 -22.10 -2.47
N THR A 497 -16.02 -21.89 -3.79
CA THR A 497 -16.59 -22.87 -4.73
C THR A 497 -15.49 -23.86 -5.13
N LEU A 498 -15.18 -24.80 -4.24
CA LEU A 498 -14.11 -25.81 -4.42
C LEU A 498 -14.18 -26.52 -5.79
N LYS A 499 -15.40 -26.76 -6.31
CA LYS A 499 -15.63 -27.42 -7.61
C LYS A 499 -15.16 -26.60 -8.83
N GLN A 500 -15.15 -25.27 -8.76
CA GLN A 500 -14.70 -24.43 -9.86
C GLN A 500 -13.17 -24.34 -9.92
N LEU A 501 -12.51 -24.16 -8.77
CA LEU A 501 -11.05 -24.18 -8.64
C LEU A 501 -10.43 -25.53 -9.08
N GLN A 502 -11.19 -26.62 -9.08
CA GLN A 502 -10.74 -27.96 -9.48
C GLN A 502 -10.89 -28.27 -10.98
N ARG A 503 -11.94 -27.75 -11.62
CA ARG A 503 -12.23 -28.00 -13.04
C ARG A 503 -11.30 -27.24 -13.97
N GLN A 504 -10.71 -26.19 -13.44
CA GLN A 504 -9.85 -25.19 -14.06
C GLN A 504 -8.40 -25.59 -13.83
#